data_AF-A0A355FE81-F1
#
_entry.id   AF-A0A355FE81-F1
#
_cell.length_a   1.000
_cell.length_b   1.000
_cell.length_c   1.000
_cell.angle_alpha   90.00
_cell.angle_beta   90.00
_cell.angle_gamma   90.00
#
_symmetry.space_group_name_H-M   'P 1'
#
loop_
_entity.id
_entity.type
_entity.pdbx_description
1 polymer ?
#
loop_
_entity_poly.entity_id
_entity_poly.type
_entity_poly.pdbx_seq_one_letter_code
_entity_poly.pdbx_strand_id
1 'polypeptide(L)'
;MILIDKAFIINENKSYVGSILIDGERIKAIYRQDVPIEVRQQSEVIDAGGFYLMPGVIDDQVHFRDPGFTYKGDLFTESRAAVAGGVTSFMDMPNTNPQTVTIDALERKFEAA
;
A
#
# COMPACT_ATOMS: atom_id res chain seq x y z
N MET A 1 -7.60 16.79 -0.23
CA MET A 1 -7.65 15.83 0.89
C MET A 1 -8.64 14.74 0.53
N ILE A 2 -8.38 13.49 0.91
CA ILE A 2 -9.28 12.35 0.73
C ILE A 2 -9.76 11.92 2.11
N LEU A 3 -11.07 11.75 2.28
CA LEU A 3 -11.69 11.23 3.50
C LEU A 3 -12.26 9.84 3.20
N ILE A 4 -11.65 8.80 3.76
CA ILE A 4 -12.24 7.46 3.78
C ILE A 4 -13.16 7.41 4.99
N ASP A 5 -14.46 7.35 4.76
CA ASP A 5 -15.48 7.61 5.77
C ASP A 5 -16.21 6.34 6.21
N LYS A 6 -16.50 6.22 7.51
CA LYS A 6 -17.32 5.14 8.10
C LYS A 6 -16.81 3.71 7.87
N ALA A 7 -15.51 3.55 7.67
CA ALA A 7 -14.89 2.22 7.57
C ALA A 7 -14.86 1.51 8.93
N PHE A 8 -14.84 0.17 8.90
CA PHE A 8 -14.44 -0.63 10.05
C PHE A 8 -12.90 -0.73 10.09
N ILE A 9 -12.28 0.13 10.88
CA ILE A 9 -10.82 0.29 10.97
C ILE A 9 -10.24 -0.78 11.89
N ILE A 10 -9.22 -1.51 11.42
CA ILE A 10 -8.41 -2.42 12.23
C ILE A 10 -7.00 -1.84 12.32
N ASN A 11 -6.56 -1.47 13.52
CA ASN A 11 -5.21 -0.97 13.76
C ASN A 11 -4.80 -1.20 15.22
N GLU A 12 -3.55 -1.59 15.46
CA GLU A 12 -2.96 -1.74 16.80
C GLU A 12 -3.83 -2.55 17.79
N ASN A 13 -4.27 -3.74 17.37
CA ASN A 13 -5.16 -4.64 18.14
C ASN A 13 -6.53 -4.02 18.52
N LYS A 14 -6.96 -2.97 17.83
CA LYS A 14 -8.27 -2.34 18.02
C LYS A 14 -9.06 -2.41 16.73
N SER A 15 -10.36 -2.62 16.89
CA SER A 15 -11.32 -2.63 15.78
C SER A 15 -12.49 -1.72 16.12
N TYR A 16 -12.78 -0.73 15.27
CA TYR A 16 -13.83 0.25 15.51
C TYR A 16 -14.28 0.91 14.20
N VAL A 17 -15.51 1.42 14.16
CA VAL A 17 -15.98 2.26 13.05
C VAL A 17 -15.37 3.65 13.18
N GLY A 18 -14.86 4.20 12.08
CA GLY A 18 -14.29 5.54 12.05
C GLY A 18 -13.95 6.00 10.63
N SER A 19 -13.21 7.10 10.54
CA SER A 19 -12.84 7.72 9.26
C SER A 19 -11.37 8.15 9.26
N ILE A 20 -10.71 8.07 8.11
CA ILE A 20 -9.30 8.47 7.93
C ILE A 20 -9.25 9.63 6.93
N LEU A 21 -8.59 10.72 7.33
CA LEU A 21 -8.29 11.85 6.45
C LEU A 21 -6.85 11.74 5.94
N ILE A 22 -6.69 11.76 4.63
CA ILE A 22 -5.43 11.71 3.91
C ILE A 22 -5.16 13.09 3.30
N ASP A 23 -3.93 13.58 3.47
CA ASP A 23 -3.45 14.83 2.91
C ASP A 23 -2.09 14.61 2.24
N GLY A 24 -2.07 14.66 0.91
CA GLY A 24 -0.94 14.21 0.11
C GLY A 24 -0.63 12.73 0.37
N GLU A 25 0.62 12.45 0.74
CA GLU A 25 1.15 11.09 0.98
C GLU A 25 0.99 10.61 2.43
N ARG A 26 0.34 11.40 3.30
CA ARG A 26 0.25 11.10 4.73
C ARG A 26 -1.18 11.03 5.22
N ILE A 27 -1.37 10.17 6.22
CA ILE A 27 -2.56 10.21 7.07
C ILE A 27 -2.45 11.46 7.95
N LYS A 28 -3.41 12.37 7.78
CA LYS A 28 -3.48 13.64 8.52
C LYS A 28 -4.22 13.49 9.84
N ALA A 29 -5.31 12.71 9.85
CA ALA A 29 -6.13 12.49 11.04
C ALA A 29 -6.88 11.17 10.97
N ILE A 30 -7.19 10.61 12.15
CA ILE A 30 -8.07 9.45 12.33
C ILE A 30 -9.20 9.86 13.27
N TYR A 31 -10.44 9.80 12.79
CA TYR A 31 -11.63 10.15 13.55
C TYR A 31 -12.30 8.87 14.05
N ARG A 32 -12.44 8.74 15.38
CA ARG A 32 -13.20 7.64 16.03
C ARG A 32 -14.66 8.00 16.31
N GLN A 33 -15.00 9.26 16.09
CA GLN A 33 -16.32 9.85 16.29
C GLN A 33 -16.67 10.60 15.01
N ASP A 34 -17.61 11.54 15.08
CA ASP A 34 -18.04 12.34 13.94
C ASP A 34 -16.87 13.13 13.33
N VAL A 35 -16.86 13.17 12.00
CA VAL A 35 -15.93 13.99 11.22
C VAL A 35 -16.45 15.44 11.18
N PRO A 36 -15.62 16.45 11.45
CA PRO A 36 -16.03 17.86 11.33
C PRO A 36 -16.62 18.16 9.95
N ILE A 37 -17.68 18.96 9.91
CA ILE A 37 -18.41 19.25 8.66
C ILE A 37 -17.51 19.93 7.63
N GLU A 38 -16.60 20.79 8.07
CA GLU A 38 -15.65 21.51 7.22
C GLU A 38 -14.69 20.54 6.55
N VAL A 39 -14.18 19.55 7.30
CA VAL A 39 -13.30 18.50 6.76
C VAL A 39 -14.03 17.71 5.69
N ARG A 40 -15.30 17.32 5.95
CA ARG A 40 -16.12 16.59 4.99
C ARG A 40 -16.38 17.40 3.72
N GLN A 41 -16.65 18.69 3.84
CA GLN A 41 -16.92 19.58 2.71
C GLN A 41 -15.67 19.91 1.87
N GLN A 42 -14.49 19.88 2.47
CA GLN A 42 -13.21 20.19 1.80
C GLN A 42 -12.44 18.95 1.31
N SER A 43 -13.03 17.77 1.47
CA SER A 43 -12.39 16.50 1.09
C SER A 43 -13.18 15.79 0.01
N GLU A 44 -12.48 15.05 -0.84
CA GLU A 44 -13.10 14.00 -1.63
C GLU A 44 -13.50 12.87 -0.68
N VAL A 45 -14.78 12.50 -0.67
CA VAL A 45 -15.31 11.53 0.29
C VAL A 45 -15.48 10.16 -0.38
N ILE A 46 -14.85 9.15 0.20
CA ILE A 46 -15.03 7.74 -0.12
C ILE A 46 -15.87 7.13 1.01
N ASP A 47 -17.12 6.74 0.73
CA ASP A 47 -17.95 6.02 1.70
C ASP A 47 -17.52 4.55 1.77
N ALA A 48 -16.88 4.17 2.87
CA ALA A 48 -16.39 2.83 3.14
C ALA A 48 -17.26 2.11 4.18
N GLY A 49 -18.51 2.54 4.37
CA GLY A 49 -19.48 1.87 5.23
C GLY A 49 -19.60 0.37 4.93
N GLY A 50 -19.37 -0.46 5.95
CA GLY A 50 -19.43 -1.93 5.83
C GLY A 50 -18.17 -2.58 5.27
N PHE A 51 -17.14 -1.81 4.91
CA PHE A 51 -15.84 -2.32 4.49
C PHE A 51 -14.81 -2.26 5.61
N TYR A 52 -13.82 -3.15 5.53
CA TYR A 52 -12.64 -3.13 6.40
C TYR A 52 -11.60 -2.17 5.86
N LEU A 53 -11.03 -1.35 6.75
CA LEU A 53 -9.88 -0.51 6.45
C LEU A 53 -8.71 -0.93 7.33
N MET A 54 -7.63 -1.34 6.69
CA MET A 54 -6.42 -1.86 7.33
C MET A 54 -5.20 -1.11 6.79
N PRO A 55 -4.09 -1.03 7.55
CA PRO A 55 -2.80 -0.68 6.98
C PRO A 55 -2.51 -1.59 5.78
N GLY A 56 -1.94 -1.02 4.72
CA GLY A 56 -1.51 -1.82 3.59
C GLY A 56 -0.47 -2.86 4.01
N VAL A 57 -0.55 -4.04 3.41
CA VAL A 57 0.31 -5.17 3.80
C VAL A 57 1.75 -4.89 3.36
N ILE A 58 2.71 -5.25 4.23
CA ILE A 58 4.13 -5.29 3.94
C ILE A 58 4.53 -6.75 3.77
N ASP A 59 4.88 -7.14 2.55
CA ASP A 59 5.28 -8.50 2.19
C ASP A 59 6.81 -8.61 2.21
N ASP A 60 7.37 -9.31 3.20
CA ASP A 60 8.83 -9.40 3.37
C ASP A 60 9.49 -10.42 2.43
N GLN A 61 8.70 -11.15 1.63
CA GLN A 61 9.24 -12.20 0.78
C GLN A 61 8.45 -12.37 -0.53
N VAL A 62 8.89 -11.65 -1.56
CA VAL A 62 8.41 -11.85 -2.93
C VAL A 62 9.51 -12.28 -3.89
N HIS A 63 9.10 -12.81 -5.04
CA HIS A 63 10.00 -13.12 -6.13
C HIS A 63 9.42 -12.62 -7.45
N PHE A 64 9.73 -11.39 -7.83
CA PHE A 64 9.19 -10.72 -9.01
C PHE A 64 9.89 -11.13 -10.31
N ARG A 65 10.97 -11.92 -10.23
CA ARG A 65 11.63 -12.58 -11.37
C ARG A 65 12.31 -11.63 -12.37
N ASP A 66 12.43 -10.35 -12.04
CA ASP A 66 13.11 -9.32 -12.81
C ASP A 66 14.42 -8.89 -12.11
N PRO A 67 15.60 -8.99 -12.74
CA PRO A 67 15.86 -9.34 -14.15
C PRO A 67 15.99 -10.83 -14.48
N GLY A 68 15.88 -11.12 -15.78
CA GLY A 68 16.30 -12.38 -16.41
C GLY A 68 15.27 -13.50 -16.47
N PHE A 69 14.19 -13.41 -15.69
CA PHE A 69 13.10 -14.39 -15.71
C PHE A 69 11.72 -13.75 -15.93
N THR A 70 11.69 -12.62 -16.65
CA THR A 70 10.49 -11.78 -16.85
C THR A 70 9.32 -12.48 -17.54
N TYR A 71 9.58 -13.57 -18.27
CA TYR A 71 8.53 -14.45 -18.80
C TYR A 71 7.68 -15.15 -17.71
N LYS A 72 8.12 -15.14 -16.45
CA LYS A 72 7.37 -15.66 -15.30
C LYS A 72 6.58 -14.58 -14.56
N GLY A 73 6.96 -13.32 -14.72
CA GLY A 73 6.53 -12.16 -13.93
C GLY A 73 7.62 -11.10 -13.96
N ASP A 74 7.25 -9.83 -13.85
CA ASP A 74 8.19 -8.72 -13.77
C ASP A 74 7.71 -7.66 -12.77
N LEU A 75 8.51 -6.60 -12.56
CA LEU A 75 8.16 -5.56 -11.61
C LEU A 75 6.81 -4.89 -11.93
N PHE A 76 6.45 -4.78 -13.20
CA PHE A 76 5.18 -4.17 -13.62
C PHE A 76 3.98 -5.10 -13.36
N THR A 77 4.08 -6.38 -13.70
CA THR A 77 2.98 -7.32 -13.50
C THR A 77 2.76 -7.64 -12.03
N GLU A 78 3.84 -7.90 -11.30
CA GLU A 78 3.75 -8.40 -9.94
C GLU A 78 3.43 -7.30 -8.93
N SER A 79 3.90 -6.06 -9.12
CA SER A 79 3.50 -4.92 -8.27
C SER A 79 2.01 -4.59 -8.40
N ARG A 80 1.43 -4.75 -9.60
CA ARG A 80 -0.01 -4.59 -9.83
C ARG A 80 -0.80 -5.73 -9.18
N ALA A 81 -0.28 -6.96 -9.21
CA ALA A 81 -0.87 -8.07 -8.49
C ALA A 81 -0.83 -7.83 -6.97
N ALA A 82 0.29 -7.31 -6.45
CA ALA A 82 0.45 -6.95 -5.04
C ALA A 82 -0.60 -5.93 -4.60
N VAL A 83 -0.77 -4.81 -5.32
CA VAL A 83 -1.76 -3.79 -4.95
C VAL A 83 -3.19 -4.30 -5.03
N ALA A 84 -3.50 -5.17 -6.01
CA ALA A 84 -4.81 -5.83 -6.11
C ALA A 84 -5.10 -6.77 -4.92
N GLY A 85 -4.05 -7.34 -4.31
CA GLY A 85 -4.11 -8.14 -3.10
C GLY A 85 -4.10 -7.34 -1.79
N GLY A 86 -3.98 -6.01 -1.84
CA GLY A 86 -3.86 -5.15 -0.66
C GLY A 86 -2.44 -5.02 -0.09
N VAL A 87 -1.42 -5.47 -0.84
CA VAL A 87 0.00 -5.27 -0.52
C VAL A 87 0.45 -3.91 -1.06
N THR A 88 1.01 -3.08 -0.17
CA THR A 88 1.49 -1.73 -0.50
C THR A 88 2.99 -1.58 -0.40
N SER A 89 3.69 -2.59 0.09
CA SER A 89 5.15 -2.64 0.18
C SER A 89 5.62 -4.08 0.10
N PHE A 90 6.77 -4.31 -0.54
CA PHE A 90 7.32 -5.65 -0.72
C PHE A 90 8.85 -5.65 -0.61
N MET A 91 9.44 -6.82 -0.33
CA MET A 91 10.88 -7.06 -0.36
C MET A 91 11.19 -8.19 -1.34
N ASP A 92 11.74 -7.82 -2.50
CA ASP A 92 12.03 -8.77 -3.58
C ASP A 92 13.37 -9.51 -3.38
N MET A 93 13.32 -10.82 -3.51
CA MET A 93 14.43 -11.72 -3.19
C MET A 93 15.52 -11.72 -4.28
N PRO A 94 16.80 -11.98 -3.93
CA PRO A 94 17.93 -11.74 -4.83
C PRO A 94 18.17 -12.82 -5.89
N ASN A 95 17.32 -13.85 -5.97
CA ASN A 95 17.50 -15.02 -6.85
C ASN A 95 17.01 -14.80 -8.29
N THR A 96 17.31 -13.63 -8.84
CA THR A 96 17.11 -13.23 -10.24
C THR A 96 18.33 -13.59 -11.10
N ASN A 97 18.32 -13.23 -12.39
CA ASN A 97 19.46 -13.41 -13.28
C ASN A 97 19.80 -12.10 -14.04
N PRO A 98 20.87 -11.38 -13.68
CA PRO A 98 21.84 -11.68 -12.62
C PRO A 98 21.23 -11.61 -11.21
N GLN A 99 21.92 -12.23 -10.24
CA GLN A 99 21.53 -12.19 -8.82
C GLN A 99 21.80 -10.80 -8.22
N THR A 100 20.97 -10.39 -7.27
CA THR A 100 21.13 -9.11 -6.56
C THR A 100 22.08 -9.28 -5.35
N VAL A 101 23.38 -9.38 -5.61
CA VAL A 101 24.43 -9.63 -4.59
C VAL A 101 25.53 -8.56 -4.55
N THR A 102 25.35 -7.46 -5.30
CA THR A 102 26.23 -6.29 -5.32
C THR A 102 25.40 -5.02 -5.18
N ILE A 103 26.04 -3.92 -4.76
CA ILE A 103 25.40 -2.61 -4.69
C ILE A 103 24.90 -2.19 -6.08
N ASP A 104 25.72 -2.32 -7.12
CA ASP A 104 25.31 -2.01 -8.49
C ASP A 104 24.07 -2.80 -8.95
N ALA A 105 23.94 -4.07 -8.55
CA ALA A 105 22.76 -4.86 -8.89
C ALA A 105 21.52 -4.42 -8.12
N LEU A 106 21.68 -3.97 -6.87
CA LEU A 106 20.61 -3.39 -6.06
C LEU A 106 20.15 -2.05 -6.63
N GLU A 107 21.07 -1.14 -6.94
CA GLU A 107 20.75 0.18 -7.51
C GLU A 107 20.00 0.04 -8.84
N ARG A 108 20.38 -0.91 -9.70
CA ARG A 108 19.63 -1.20 -10.94
C ARG A 108 18.18 -1.61 -10.70
N LYS A 109 17.88 -2.29 -9.58
CA LYS A 109 16.49 -2.61 -9.23
C LYS A 109 15.73 -1.37 -8.79
N PHE A 110 16.38 -0.45 -8.07
CA PHE A 110 15.76 0.82 -7.69
C PHE A 110 15.52 1.74 -8.89
N GLU A 111 16.44 1.78 -9.87
CA GLU A 111 16.25 2.54 -11.11
C GLU A 111 15.11 2.01 -11.99
N ALA A 112 14.78 0.72 -11.88
CA ALA A 112 13.71 0.09 -12.64
C ALA A 112 12.32 0.27 -12.01
N ALA A 113 12.24 0.69 -10.73
CA ALA A 113 11.02 0.86 -9.95
C ALA A 113 10.43 2.27 -10.09
#